data_AF-A0A967SNR0-F1
#
_entry.id   AF-A0A967SNR0-F1
#
_cell.length_a   1.000
_cell.length_b   1.000
_cell.length_c   1.000
_cell.angle_alpha   90.00
_cell.angle_beta   90.00
_cell.angle_gamma   90.00
#
_symmetry.space_group_name_H-M   'P 1'
#
loop_
_entity.id
_entity.type
_entity.pdbx_description
1 polymer ?
#
loop_
_entity_poly.entity_id
_entity_poly.type
_entity_poly.pdbx_seq_one_letter_code
_entity_poly.pdbx_strand_id
1 'polypeptide(L)'
;MEVEWGARPLAEAVRELRDRFGSHNVVAVAVDMAVVHVKRLDLPPLPAEQRRRMIATDPHRYFPVRGEPLVAGVRDDDLVVAAPGSLLGEWTEA
;
A
#
# COMPACT_ATOMS: atom_id res chain seq x y z
N MET A 1 5.30 -10.26 16.26
CA MET A 1 4.84 -9.37 17.34
C MET A 1 4.35 -8.10 16.70
N GLU A 2 3.30 -7.48 17.25
CA GLU A 2 2.60 -6.33 16.67
C GLU A 2 2.71 -5.13 17.59
N VAL A 3 2.79 -3.94 17.02
CA VAL A 3 2.77 -2.66 17.74
C VAL A 3 1.70 -1.81 17.08
N GLU A 4 0.66 -1.46 17.83
CA GLU A 4 -0.35 -0.53 17.35
C GLU A 4 0.25 0.89 17.24
N TRP A 5 0.00 1.53 16.11
CA TRP A 5 0.28 2.93 15.88
C TRP A 5 -0.96 3.57 15.28
N GLY A 6 -1.34 4.72 15.81
CA GLY A 6 -2.55 5.42 15.40
C GLY A 6 -2.70 6.71 16.19
N ALA A 7 -2.35 6.66 17.48
CA ALA A 7 -2.16 7.85 18.32
C ALA A 7 -0.76 8.49 18.19
N ARG A 8 0.15 7.90 17.39
CA ARG A 8 1.54 8.34 17.22
C ARG A 8 2.03 8.10 15.79
N PRO A 9 3.03 8.85 15.31
CA PRO A 9 3.61 8.65 13.98
C PRO A 9 4.19 7.24 13.78
N LEU A 10 4.04 6.68 12.58
CA LEU A 10 4.58 5.37 12.22
C LEU A 10 6.10 5.26 12.48
N ALA A 11 6.86 6.31 12.16
CA ALA A 11 8.30 6.35 12.40
C ALA A 11 8.71 6.10 13.87
N GLU A 12 7.84 6.44 14.83
CA GLU A 12 8.09 6.13 16.24
C GLU A 12 7.87 4.65 16.55
N ALA A 13 6.82 4.05 16.00
CA ALA A 13 6.56 2.62 16.18
C ALA A 13 7.63 1.76 15.50
N VAL A 14 8.12 2.15 14.32
CA VAL A 14 9.25 1.49 13.65
C VAL A 14 10.52 1.58 14.50
N ARG A 15 10.82 2.76 15.08
CA ARG A 15 11.96 2.93 15.99
C ARG A 15 11.83 2.03 17.22
N GLU A 16 10.67 1.97 17.86
CA GLU A 16 10.45 1.07 19.01
C GLU A 16 10.67 -0.40 18.65
N LEU A 17 10.18 -0.85 17.48
CA LEU A 17 10.45 -2.19 16.99
C LEU A 17 11.95 -2.44 16.78
N ARG A 18 12.68 -1.48 16.21
CA ARG A 18 14.14 -1.60 16.04
C ARG A 18 14.88 -1.62 17.37
N ASP A 19 14.50 -0.79 18.34
CA ASP A 19 15.15 -0.74 19.65
C ASP A 19 14.92 -2.04 20.44
N ARG A 20 13.73 -2.62 20.33
CA ARG A 20 13.36 -3.83 21.07
C ARG A 20 13.95 -5.11 20.49
N PHE A 21 14.15 -5.17 19.17
CA PHE A 21 14.56 -6.42 18.49
C PHE A 21 15.90 -6.31 17.75
N GLY A 22 16.49 -5.13 17.65
CA GLY A 22 17.67 -4.86 16.82
C GLY A 22 17.31 -4.54 15.37
N SER A 23 18.33 -4.34 14.53
CA SER A 23 18.19 -3.94 13.13
C SER A 23 17.52 -5.03 12.29
N HIS A 24 16.20 -4.98 12.17
CA HIS A 24 15.43 -5.79 11.24
C HIS A 24 15.30 -5.03 9.92
N ASN A 25 15.59 -5.72 8.81
CA ASN A 25 15.59 -5.11 7.48
C ASN A 25 14.19 -4.99 6.86
N VAL A 26 13.16 -5.57 7.49
CA VAL A 26 11.80 -5.62 6.94
C VAL A 26 10.80 -5.38 8.05
N VAL A 27 9.91 -4.40 7.84
CA VAL A 27 8.72 -4.16 8.67
C VAL A 27 7.49 -4.40 7.79
N ALA A 28 6.54 -5.18 8.29
CA ALA A 28 5.25 -5.37 7.64
C ALA A 28 4.22 -4.46 8.30
N VAL A 29 3.38 -3.82 7.49
CA VAL A 29 2.29 -2.94 7.94
C VAL A 29 0.97 -3.61 7.59
N ALA A 30 0.10 -3.79 8.58
CA ALA A 30 -1.28 -4.16 8.37
C ALA A 30 -2.14 -2.90 8.28
N VAL A 31 -3.07 -2.87 7.32
CA VAL A 31 -3.95 -1.71 7.07
C VAL A 31 -5.39 -2.18 7.06
N ASP A 32 -6.27 -1.36 7.60
CA ASP A 32 -7.70 -1.66 7.58
C ASP A 32 -8.24 -1.60 6.13
N MET A 33 -9.21 -2.46 5.82
CA MET A 33 -9.84 -2.47 4.50
C MET A 33 -10.59 -1.16 4.19
N ALA A 34 -11.01 -0.42 5.21
CA ALA A 34 -11.66 0.88 5.06
C ALA A 34 -10.73 1.97 4.52
N VAL A 35 -9.40 1.79 4.61
CA VAL A 35 -8.41 2.78 4.11
C VAL A 35 -7.90 2.48 2.71
N VAL A 36 -8.37 1.40 2.08
CA VAL A 36 -7.99 1.00 0.72
C VAL A 36 -9.20 0.76 -0.16
N HIS A 37 -9.03 0.95 -1.46
CA HIS A 37 -9.97 0.52 -2.46
C HIS A 37 -9.53 -0.81 -3.04
N VAL A 38 -10.43 -1.78 -3.10
CA VAL A 38 -10.13 -3.11 -3.62
C VAL A 38 -11.11 -3.48 -4.72
N LYS A 39 -10.58 -3.97 -5.83
CA LYS A 39 -11.38 -4.40 -6.97
C LYS A 39 -10.67 -5.54 -7.68
N ARG A 40 -11.43 -6.59 -8.02
CA ARG A 40 -10.96 -7.60 -8.98
C ARG A 40 -11.20 -7.07 -10.39
N LEU A 41 -10.14 -7.03 -11.19
CA LEU A 41 -10.21 -6.59 -12.59
C LEU A 41 -10.06 -7.79 -13.51
N ASP A 42 -10.63 -7.70 -14.71
CA ASP A 42 -10.29 -8.63 -15.79
C ASP A 42 -9.09 -8.03 -16.54
N LEU A 43 -7.89 -8.49 -16.19
CA LEU A 43 -6.66 -7.97 -16.74
C LEU A 43 -6.23 -8.80 -17.96
N PRO A 44 -5.69 -8.16 -19.01
CA PRO A 44 -5.13 -8.89 -20.14
C PRO A 44 -4.01 -9.83 -19.66
N PRO A 45 -3.77 -10.94 -20.37
CA PRO A 45 -2.78 -11.96 -20.00
C PRO A 45 -1.35 -11.47 -20.29
N LEU A 46 -0.94 -10.42 -19.59
CA LEU A 46 0.39 -9.83 -19.62
C LEU A 46 1.23 -10.37 -18.46
N PRO A 47 2.57 -10.37 -18.58
CA PRO A 47 3.46 -10.58 -17.44
C PRO A 47 3.10 -9.67 -16.25
N ALA A 48 3.26 -10.18 -15.03
CA ALA A 48 2.84 -9.49 -13.81
C ALA A 48 3.41 -8.06 -13.69
N GLU A 49 4.67 -7.86 -14.09
CA GLU A 49 5.31 -6.55 -14.07
C GLU A 49 4.67 -5.56 -15.06
N GLN A 50 4.24 -6.03 -16.23
CA GLN A 50 3.51 -5.20 -17.19
C GLN A 50 2.12 -4.85 -16.68
N ARG A 51 1.40 -5.80 -16.06
CA ARG A 51 0.10 -5.51 -15.41
C ARG A 51 0.24 -4.43 -14.34
N ARG A 52 1.25 -4.53 -13.47
CA ARG A 52 1.54 -3.51 -12.44
C ARG A 52 1.80 -2.14 -13.06
N ARG A 53 2.66 -2.06 -14.09
CA ARG A 53 2.93 -0.80 -14.81
C ARG A 53 1.68 -0.20 -15.45
N MET A 54 0.84 -1.03 -16.08
CA MET A 54 -0.40 -0.59 -16.71
C MET A 54 -1.38 0.02 -15.69
N ILE A 55 -1.55 -0.63 -14.53
CA ILE A 55 -2.42 -0.13 -13.46
C ILE A 55 -1.83 1.13 -12.80
N ALA A 56 -0.52 1.15 -12.54
CA ALA A 56 0.16 2.28 -11.92
C ALA A 56 0.17 3.55 -12.78
N THR A 57 0.03 3.41 -14.11
CA THR A 57 0.05 4.56 -15.04
C THR A 57 -1.18 5.47 -14.85
N ASP A 58 -2.35 4.89 -14.65
CA ASP A 58 -3.59 5.62 -14.42
C ASP A 58 -4.56 4.81 -13.54
N PRO A 59 -4.37 4.84 -12.20
CA PRO A 59 -5.24 4.13 -11.28
C PRO A 59 -6.69 4.64 -11.29
N HIS A 60 -6.91 5.92 -11.61
CA HIS A 60 -8.23 6.54 -11.60
C HIS A 60 -9.17 5.96 -12.67
N ARG A 61 -8.61 5.40 -13.75
CA ARG A 61 -9.38 4.65 -14.74
C ARG A 61 -10.11 3.44 -14.15
N TYR A 62 -9.57 2.86 -13.09
CA TYR A 62 -10.09 1.64 -12.46
C TYR A 62 -10.87 1.93 -11.18
N PHE A 63 -10.47 3.00 -10.48
CA PHE A 63 -11.05 3.49 -9.22
C PHE A 63 -11.52 4.94 -9.36
N PRO A 64 -12.84 5.21 -9.42
CA PRO A 64 -13.38 6.55 -9.64
C PRO A 64 -13.35 7.41 -8.37
N VAL A 65 -12.18 7.53 -7.73
CA VAL A 65 -11.92 8.40 -6.58
C VAL A 65 -11.54 9.78 -7.09
N ARG A 66 -12.12 10.83 -6.50
CA ARG A 66 -11.89 12.22 -6.90
C ARG A 66 -11.06 12.95 -5.84
N GLY A 67 -10.21 13.86 -6.30
CA GLY A 67 -9.57 14.86 -5.44
C GLY A 67 -8.27 14.42 -4.77
N GLU A 68 -7.78 13.20 -5.01
CA GLU A 68 -6.54 12.73 -4.42
C GLU A 68 -5.79 11.75 -5.34
N PRO A 69 -4.45 11.87 -5.51
CA PRO A 69 -3.67 10.89 -6.25
C PRO A 69 -3.70 9.50 -5.61
N LEU A 70 -3.94 8.48 -6.43
CA LEU A 70 -3.91 7.09 -6.01
C LEU A 70 -2.59 6.40 -6.38
N VAL A 71 -2.16 5.48 -5.51
CA VAL A 71 -1.15 4.46 -5.80
C VAL A 71 -1.83 3.12 -5.81
N ALA A 72 -1.51 2.26 -6.78
CA ALA A 72 -2.15 0.96 -6.93
C ALA A 72 -1.15 -0.20 -7.10
N GLY A 73 -1.47 -1.32 -6.47
CA GLY A 73 -0.75 -2.58 -6.56
C GLY A 73 -1.64 -3.69 -7.12
N VAL A 74 -1.02 -4.66 -7.79
CA VAL A 74 -1.71 -5.80 -8.42
C VAL A 74 -1.18 -7.11 -7.86
N ARG A 75 -2.09 -7.95 -7.36
CA ARG A 75 -1.82 -9.34 -6.97
C ARG A 75 -2.02 -10.27 -8.18
N ASP A 76 -1.48 -11.48 -8.12
CA ASP A 76 -1.47 -12.41 -9.25
C ASP A 76 -2.85 -12.96 -9.65
N ASP A 77 -3.87 -12.86 -8.78
CA ASP A 77 -5.27 -13.25 -9.06
C ASP A 77 -6.14 -12.06 -9.52
N ASP A 78 -5.50 -11.06 -10.13
CA ASP A 78 -6.09 -9.81 -10.63
C ASP A 78 -6.84 -8.98 -9.58
N LEU A 79 -6.55 -9.22 -8.30
CA LEU A 79 -6.96 -8.36 -7.22
C LEU A 79 -6.09 -7.10 -7.23
N VAL A 80 -6.71 -5.95 -7.44
CA VAL A 80 -6.05 -4.65 -7.42
C VAL A 80 -6.45 -3.90 -6.16
N VAL A 81 -5.44 -3.38 -5.47
CA VAL A 81 -5.58 -2.56 -4.27
C VAL A 81 -5.05 -1.17 -4.59
N ALA A 82 -5.83 -0.13 -4.31
CA ALA A 82 -5.43 1.26 -4.45
C ALA A 82 -5.59 2.00 -3.13
N ALA A 83 -4.68 2.93 -2.84
CA ALA A 83 -4.71 3.77 -1.66
C ALA A 83 -4.32 5.21 -2.01
N PRO A 84 -4.70 6.19 -1.19
CA PRO A 84 -4.14 7.54 -1.24
C PRO A 84 -2.61 7.54 -1.23
N GLY A 85 -1.99 8.26 -2.16
CA GLY A 85 -0.53 8.38 -2.22
C GLY A 85 0.05 9.11 -0.99
N SER A 86 -0.71 10.06 -0.43
CA SER A 86 -0.39 10.78 0.81
C SER A 86 -0.18 9.82 2.00
N LEU A 87 -1.12 8.89 2.18
CA LEU A 87 -1.10 7.89 3.25
C LEU A 87 0.14 6.98 3.17
N LEU A 88 0.49 6.52 1.97
CA LEU A 88 1.65 5.64 1.78
C LEU A 88 2.99 6.39 1.89
N GLY A 89 3.04 7.65 1.47
CA GLY A 89 4.24 8.48 1.55
C GLY A 89 4.79 8.55 2.98
N GLU A 90 3.91 8.83 3.94
CA GLU A 90 4.25 8.85 5.37
C GLU A 90 4.87 7.53 5.87
N TRP A 91 4.49 6.40 5.26
CA TRP A 91 4.97 5.09 5.69
C TRP A 91 6.32 4.71 5.09
N THR A 92 6.59 5.16 3.87
CA THR A 92 7.87 4.92 3.21
C THR A 92 9.01 5.79 3.74
N GLU A 93 8.69 6.86 4.45
CA GLU A 93 9.66 7.77 5.08
C GLU A 93 10.05 7.35 6.52
N ALA A 94 9.42 6.31 7.07
CA ALA A 94 9.63 5.79 8.44
C ALA A 94 10.78 4.76 8.56
#